data_AF-A0A6V7JN19-F1
#
_entry.id   AF-A0A6V7JN19-F1
#
_cell.length_a   1.000
_cell.length_b   1.000
_cell.length_c   1.000
_cell.angle_alpha   90.00
_cell.angle_beta   90.00
_cell.angle_gamma   90.00
#
_symmetry.space_group_name_H-M   'P 1'
#
loop_
_entity.id
_entity.type
_entity.pdbx_description
1 polymer ?
#
loop_
_entity_poly.entity_id
_entity_poly.type
_entity_poly.pdbx_seq_one_letter_code
_entity_poly.pdbx_strand_id
1 'polypeptide(L)'
;LQHVADVGIALVLLVAFSLVAAQGARELVRERLSEEKRILYLAGVHPVTYWTTAFLWDFIVFLWSIGLAVIVFEIFGLPAYVARDNLAGMCLLLVLFA
;
A
#
# COMPACT_ATOMS: atom_id res chain seq x y z
N LEU A 1 5.75 12.92 -26.91
CA LEU A 1 4.88 13.49 -25.84
C LEU A 1 4.20 12.40 -25.02
N GLN A 2 3.51 11.42 -25.63
CA GLN A 2 2.92 10.27 -24.91
C GLN A 2 3.92 9.50 -24.02
N HIS A 3 5.09 9.12 -24.54
CA HIS A 3 6.10 8.41 -23.73
C HIS A 3 6.58 9.18 -22.49
N VAL A 4 6.61 10.51 -22.53
CA VAL A 4 7.02 11.34 -21.38
C VAL A 4 5.91 11.38 -20.33
N ALA A 5 4.64 11.40 -20.77
CA ALA A 5 3.49 11.34 -19.88
C ALA A 5 3.40 9.97 -19.18
N ASP A 6 3.62 8.87 -19.91
CA ASP A 6 3.57 7.51 -19.34
C ASP A 6 4.64 7.30 -18.27
N VAL A 7 5.86 7.81 -18.49
CA VAL A 7 6.95 7.77 -17.50
C VAL A 7 6.62 8.63 -16.26
N GLY A 8 6.00 9.79 -16.47
CA GLY A 8 5.55 10.65 -15.36
C GLY A 8 4.51 9.95 -14.48
N ILE A 9 3.54 9.26 -15.08
CA ILE A 9 2.52 8.49 -14.36
C ILE A 9 3.17 7.34 -13.57
N ALA A 10 4.11 6.61 -14.18
CA ALA A 10 4.83 5.54 -13.50
C ALA A 10 5.62 6.04 -12.28
N LEU A 11 6.27 7.20 -12.38
CA LEU A 11 6.98 7.83 -11.25
C LEU A 11 6.02 8.24 -10.13
N VAL A 12 4.88 8.84 -10.47
CA VAL A 12 3.88 9.24 -9.46
C VAL A 12 3.33 8.02 -8.73
N LEU A 13 3.04 6.94 -9.44
CA LEU A 13 2.59 5.68 -8.83
C LEU A 13 3.65 5.09 -7.91
N LEU A 14 4.92 5.03 -8.36
CA LEU A 14 6.03 4.54 -7.55
C LEU A 14 6.18 5.33 -6.23
N VAL A 15 6.07 6.66 -6.31
CA VAL A 15 6.11 7.52 -5.12
C VAL A 15 4.89 7.28 -4.23
N ALA A 16 3.70 7.17 -4.80
CA ALA A 16 2.48 6.91 -4.03
C ALA A 16 2.55 5.58 -3.26
N PHE A 17 2.93 4.47 -3.92
CA PHE A 17 3.06 3.17 -3.27
C PHE A 17 4.19 3.10 -2.24
N SER A 18 5.31 3.80 -2.48
CA SER A 18 6.40 3.87 -1.50
C SER A 18 6.01 4.67 -0.25
N LEU A 19 5.20 5.72 -0.38
CA LEU A 19 4.64 6.44 0.76
C LEU A 19 3.65 5.59 1.57
N VAL A 20 2.85 4.75 0.91
CA VAL A 20 1.94 3.80 1.56
C VAL A 20 2.74 2.79 2.39
N ALA A 21 3.78 2.19 1.82
CA ALA A 21 4.67 1.28 2.54
C ALA A 21 5.40 1.96 3.72
N ALA A 22 5.80 3.23 3.57
CA ALA A 22 6.44 4.00 4.63
C ALA A 22 5.51 4.29 5.82
N GLN A 23 4.18 4.24 5.64
CA GLN A 23 3.21 4.49 6.73
C GLN A 23 3.33 3.45 7.85
N GLY A 24 3.53 2.17 7.52
CA GLY A 24 3.69 1.11 8.54
C GLY A 24 4.86 1.38 9.49
N ALA A 25 5.98 1.89 8.97
CA ALA A 25 7.12 2.30 9.78
C ALA A 25 6.80 3.53 10.67
N ARG A 26 6.00 4.48 10.17
CA ARG A 26 5.60 5.67 10.94
C ARG A 26 4.64 5.33 12.08
N GLU A 27 3.67 4.44 11.85
CA GLU A 27 2.74 4.01 12.90
C GLU A 27 3.49 3.25 14.00
N LEU A 28 4.46 2.42 13.62
CA LEU A 28 5.33 1.71 14.57
C LEU A 28 6.15 2.67 15.44
N VAL A 29 6.64 3.78 14.87
CA VAL A 29 7.37 4.84 15.60
C VAL A 29 6.42 5.65 16.49
N ARG A 30 5.21 5.93 16.02
CA ARG A 30 4.18 6.64 16.78
C ARG A 30 3.74 5.85 18.01
N GLU A 31 3.54 4.55 17.89
CA GLU A 31 3.26 3.68 19.04
C GLU A 31 4.41 3.60 20.06
N ARG A 32 5.66 3.76 19.61
CA ARG A 32 6.82 3.86 20.51
C ARG A 32 6.82 5.18 21.28
N LEU A 33 6.45 6.28 20.62
CA LEU A 33 6.36 7.61 21.22
C LEU A 33 5.16 7.76 22.16
N SER A 34 4.05 7.07 21.88
CA SER A 34 2.82 7.13 22.69
C SER A 34 2.76 6.09 23.82
N GLU A 35 3.84 5.31 24.04
CA GLU A 35 3.92 4.20 25.01
C GLU A 35 2.80 3.14 24.91
N GLU A 36 2.00 3.10 23.85
CA GLU A 36 0.81 2.23 23.74
C GLU A 36 1.17 0.74 23.81
N LYS A 37 2.38 0.36 23.39
CA LYS A 37 2.91 -1.00 23.57
C LYS A 37 2.91 -1.45 25.02
N ARG A 38 3.21 -0.55 25.96
CA ARG A 38 3.23 -0.84 27.40
C ARG A 38 1.82 -1.14 27.91
N ILE A 39 0.82 -0.40 27.44
CA ILE A 39 -0.60 -0.64 27.78
C ILE A 39 -1.08 -1.97 27.20
N LEU A 40 -0.67 -2.32 25.97
CA LEU A 40 -1.02 -3.59 25.33
C LEU A 40 -0.39 -4.79 26.06
N TYR A 41 0.84 -4.65 26.56
CA TYR A 41 1.50 -5.66 27.40
C TYR A 41 0.81 -5.80 28.77
N LEU A 42 0.39 -4.70 29.38
CA LEU A 42 -0.40 -4.73 30.63
C LEU A 42 -1.78 -5.36 30.44
N ALA A 43 -2.35 -5.28 29.23
CA ALA A 43 -3.59 -5.94 28.85
C ALA A 43 -3.44 -7.45 28.55
N GLY A 44 -2.22 -8.01 28.64
CA GLY A 44 -1.96 -9.43 28.43
C GLY A 44 -1.93 -9.87 26.97
N VAL A 45 -1.82 -8.94 26.01
CA VAL A 45 -1.74 -9.26 24.58
C VAL A 45 -0.38 -9.88 24.27
N HIS A 46 -0.40 -11.07 23.67
CA HIS A 46 0.81 -11.77 23.24
C HIS A 46 1.49 -11.00 22.09
N PRO A 47 2.84 -10.90 22.04
CA PRO A 47 3.54 -10.20 20.96
C PRO A 47 3.12 -10.65 19.56
N VAL A 48 2.81 -11.94 19.41
CA VAL A 48 2.41 -12.54 18.13
C VAL A 48 1.09 -11.95 17.62
N THR A 49 0.07 -11.78 18.46
CA THR A 49 -1.23 -11.24 18.01
C THR A 49 -1.13 -9.76 17.64
N TYR A 50 -0.23 -9.02 18.28
CA TYR A 50 0.09 -7.64 17.91
C TYR A 50 0.74 -7.57 16.52
N TRP A 51 1.79 -8.37 16.26
CA TRP A 51 2.45 -8.38 14.96
C TRP A 51 1.53 -8.86 13.83
N THR A 52 0.67 -9.85 14.07
CA THR A 52 -0.30 -10.30 13.07
C THR A 52 -1.34 -9.23 12.76
N THR A 53 -1.78 -8.48 13.78
CA THR A 53 -2.76 -7.40 13.58
C THR A 53 -2.15 -6.22 12.83
N ALA A 54 -0.91 -5.84 13.16
CA ALA A 54 -0.17 -4.81 12.45
C ALA A 54 0.03 -5.18 10.98
N PHE A 55 0.46 -6.42 10.71
CA PHE A 55 0.62 -6.92 9.35
C PHE A 55 -0.71 -6.94 8.59
N LEU A 56 -1.79 -7.41 9.21
CA LEU A 56 -3.11 -7.44 8.57
C LEU A 56 -3.62 -6.02 8.26
N TRP A 57 -3.35 -5.07 9.15
CA TRP A 57 -3.70 -3.66 8.94
C TRP A 57 -2.95 -3.06 7.76
N ASP A 58 -1.63 -3.27 7.68
CA ASP A 58 -0.81 -2.81 6.55
C ASP A 58 -1.32 -3.42 5.22
N PHE A 59 -1.69 -4.71 5.21
CA PHE A 59 -2.28 -5.37 4.05
C PHE A 59 -3.60 -4.74 3.59
N ILE A 60 -4.50 -4.39 4.53
CA ILE A 60 -5.79 -3.75 4.21
C ILE A 60 -5.57 -2.36 3.60
N VAL A 61 -4.67 -1.57 4.19
CA VAL A 61 -4.33 -0.23 3.68
C VAL A 61 -3.75 -0.35 2.27
N PHE A 62 -2.86 -1.33 2.05
CA PHE A 62 -2.27 -1.57 0.74
C PHE A 62 -3.31 -1.97 -0.31
N LEU A 63 -4.25 -2.85 0.05
CA LEU A 63 -5.34 -3.29 -0.83
C LEU A 63 -6.27 -2.12 -1.22
N TRP A 64 -6.54 -1.22 -0.28
CA TRP A 64 -7.33 -0.01 -0.55
C TRP A 64 -6.60 0.93 -1.52
N SER A 65 -5.29 1.12 -1.36
CA SER A 65 -4.47 1.91 -2.28
C SER A 65 -4.43 1.32 -3.69
N ILE A 66 -4.33 -0.02 -3.82
CA ILE A 66 -4.42 -0.70 -5.13
C ILE A 66 -5.80 -0.47 -5.76
N GLY A 67 -6.88 -0.64 -4.99
CA GLY A 67 -8.24 -0.42 -5.47
C GLY A 67 -8.45 1.00 -6.02
N LEU A 68 -7.95 2.02 -5.31
CA LEU A 68 -7.99 3.40 -5.77
C LEU A 68 -7.16 3.60 -7.05
N ALA A 69 -5.97 2.99 -7.15
CA ALA A 69 -5.14 3.06 -8.35
C ALA A 69 -5.84 2.45 -9.57
N VAL A 70 -6.49 1.30 -9.41
CA VAL A 70 -7.29 0.65 -10.47
C VAL A 70 -8.43 1.54 -10.94
N ILE A 71 -9.18 2.15 -10.01
CA ILE A 71 -10.28 3.07 -10.34
C ILE A 71 -9.76 4.26 -11.16
N VAL A 72 -8.62 4.83 -10.77
CA VAL A 72 -7.98 5.94 -11.52
C VAL A 72 -7.57 5.48 -12.91
N PHE A 73 -6.96 4.30 -13.06
CA PHE A 73 -6.60 3.78 -14.39
C PHE A 73 -7.79 3.57 -15.31
N GLU A 74 -8.90 3.05 -14.78
CA GLU A 74 -10.17 2.88 -15.52
C GLU A 74 -10.75 4.22 -15.96
N ILE A 75 -10.75 5.25 -15.09
CA ILE A 75 -11.28 6.59 -15.40
C ILE A 75 -10.46 7.30 -16.49
N PHE A 76 -9.13 7.20 -16.43
CA PHE A 76 -8.25 7.87 -17.39
C PHE A 76 -8.04 7.09 -18.70
N GLY A 77 -8.49 5.84 -18.79
CA GLY A 77 -8.53 5.07 -20.03
C GLY A 77 -7.18 4.91 -20.72
N LEU A 78 -6.09 4.75 -19.95
CA LEU A 78 -4.74 4.60 -20.50
C LEU A 78 -4.61 3.28 -21.29
N PRO A 79 -4.46 3.30 -22.63
CA PRO A 79 -4.45 2.09 -23.45
C PRO A 79 -3.23 1.18 -23.18
N ALA A 80 -2.17 1.70 -22.56
CA ALA A 80 -1.00 0.93 -22.14
C ALA A 80 -1.26 0.04 -20.91
N TYR A 81 -2.33 0.31 -20.15
CA TYR A 81 -2.68 -0.37 -18.90
C TYR A 81 -3.99 -1.16 -19.01
N VAL A 82 -4.94 -0.71 -19.85
CA VAL A 82 -6.30 -1.28 -19.99
C VAL A 82 -6.40 -2.44 -21.02
N ALA A 83 -5.29 -2.91 -21.57
CA ALA A 83 -5.29 -4.20 -22.27
C ALA A 83 -5.56 -5.30 -21.23
N ARG A 84 -6.64 -6.09 -21.43
CA ARG A 84 -7.20 -7.04 -20.44
C ARG A 84 -6.18 -7.99 -19.78
N ASP A 85 -5.06 -8.28 -20.43
CA ASP A 85 -3.98 -9.12 -19.87
C ASP A 85 -2.99 -8.37 -18.94
N ASN A 86 -2.79 -7.06 -19.12
CA ASN A 86 -1.81 -6.30 -18.33
C ASN A 86 -2.35 -5.77 -17.00
N LEU A 87 -3.66 -5.49 -16.91
CA LEU A 87 -4.31 -5.03 -15.67
C LEU A 87 -4.16 -6.06 -14.54
N ALA A 88 -4.37 -7.34 -14.85
CA ALA A 88 -4.22 -8.44 -13.90
C ALA A 88 -2.75 -8.58 -13.46
N GLY A 89 -1.80 -8.50 -14.39
CA GLY A 89 -0.37 -8.54 -14.09
C GLY A 89 0.07 -7.37 -13.19
N MET A 90 -0.47 -6.18 -13.39
CA MET A 90 -0.14 -5.02 -12.56
C MET A 90 -0.73 -5.10 -11.17
N CYS A 91 -1.99 -5.52 -11.04
CA CYS A 91 -2.58 -5.80 -9.74
C CYS A 91 -1.77 -6.88 -9.00
N LEU A 92 -1.35 -7.94 -9.69
CA LEU A 92 -0.57 -9.01 -9.09
C LEU A 92 0.83 -8.54 -8.66
N LEU A 93 1.51 -7.72 -9.46
CA LEU A 93 2.79 -7.10 -9.09
C LEU A 93 2.66 -6.15 -7.90
N LEU A 94 1.59 -5.35 -7.84
CA LEU A 94 1.34 -4.44 -6.73
C LEU A 94 0.98 -5.21 -5.45
N VAL A 95 0.19 -6.28 -5.55
CA VAL A 95 -0.11 -7.18 -4.42
C VAL A 95 1.16 -7.90 -3.95
N LEU A 96 2.04 -8.32 -4.86
CA LEU A 96 3.32 -8.97 -4.49
C LEU A 96 4.31 -7.98 -3.87
N PHE A 97 4.21 -6.68 -4.19
CA PHE A 97 5.04 -5.64 -3.59
C PHE A 97 4.62 -5.29 -2.16
N ALA A 98 3.35 -5.54 -1.80
CA ALA A 98 2.82 -5.38 -0.44
C ALA A 98 3.47 -6.37 0.53
#